data_AF-A0A415MEL5-F1
#
_entry.id   AF-A0A415MEL5-F1
#
_cell.length_a   1.000
_cell.length_b   1.000
_cell.length_c   1.000
_cell.angle_alpha   90.00
_cell.angle_beta   90.00
_cell.angle_gamma   90.00
#
_symmetry.space_group_name_H-M   'P 1'
#
loop_
_entity.id
_entity.type
_entity.pdbx_description
1 polymer ?
#
loop_
_entity_poly.entity_id
_entity_poly.type
_entity_poly.pdbx_seq_one_letter_code
_entity_poly.pdbx_strand_id
1 'polypeptide(L)'
;MTCKYPITSRSYKFCIGCSDIDCCKDAVTPIISMPKFQSPKNVIPSASEANKMTNNAIDNCTTQQLAELSKLIRDAIADGKFSISEDGCLKLETRKKLEEFGYKVETGNQYNESYYSISWRETK
;
A
#
# COMPACT_ATOMS: atom_id res chain seq x y z
N MET A 1 48.98 -47.60 -11.27
CA MET A 1 47.69 -48.19 -10.88
C MET A 1 46.84 -48.33 -12.14
N THR A 2 46.33 -49.52 -12.44
CA THR A 2 45.53 -49.78 -13.64
C THR A 2 44.08 -50.00 -13.19
N CYS A 3 43.15 -49.12 -13.58
CA CYS A 3 41.75 -49.25 -13.17
C CYS A 3 41.04 -50.38 -13.94
N LYS A 4 40.21 -51.16 -13.22
CA LYS A 4 39.45 -52.30 -13.74
C LYS A 4 38.21 -51.92 -14.58
N TYR A 5 37.72 -50.68 -14.49
CA TYR A 5 36.48 -50.24 -15.14
C TYR A 5 36.73 -49.71 -16.57
N PRO A 6 35.77 -49.86 -17.51
CA PRO A 6 35.91 -49.28 -18.85
C PRO A 6 35.99 -47.76 -18.79
N ILE A 7 36.77 -47.16 -19.68
CA ILE A 7 37.15 -45.73 -19.68
C ILE A 7 35.93 -44.79 -19.69
N THR A 8 34.81 -45.23 -20.27
CA THR A 8 33.55 -44.48 -20.37
C THR A 8 32.70 -44.53 -19.09
N SER A 9 33.03 -45.37 -18.10
CA SER A 9 32.26 -45.53 -16.88
C SER A 9 32.57 -44.45 -15.84
N ARG A 10 31.56 -44.02 -15.08
CA ARG A 10 31.73 -43.14 -13.91
C ARG A 10 32.71 -43.72 -12.88
N SER A 11 32.73 -45.04 -12.74
CA SER A 11 33.63 -45.75 -11.82
C SER A 11 35.09 -45.66 -12.26
N TYR A 12 35.36 -45.51 -13.57
CA TYR A 12 36.71 -45.27 -14.08
C TYR A 12 37.21 -43.86 -13.70
N LYS A 13 36.34 -42.84 -13.81
CA LYS A 13 36.67 -41.45 -13.41
C LYS A 13 37.01 -41.34 -11.91
N PHE A 14 36.33 -42.12 -11.08
CA PHE A 14 36.64 -42.21 -9.64
C PHE A 14 37.98 -42.92 -9.39
N CYS A 15 38.20 -44.04 -10.08
CA CYS A 15 39.41 -44.88 -10.02
C CYS A 15 40.72 -44.14 -10.33
N ILE A 16 40.70 -43.29 -11.36
CA ILE A 16 41.90 -42.56 -11.83
C ILE A 16 42.27 -41.41 -10.91
N GLY A 17 41.52 -41.19 -9.82
CA GLY A 17 41.78 -40.10 -8.91
C GLY A 17 41.76 -38.77 -9.67
N CYS A 18 40.67 -38.48 -10.38
CA CYS A 18 40.27 -37.08 -10.56
C CYS A 18 40.03 -36.50 -9.15
N SER A 19 41.12 -36.14 -8.50
CA SER A 19 41.19 -35.25 -7.36
C SER A 19 41.55 -33.89 -7.95
N ASP A 20 40.61 -33.32 -8.68
CA ASP A 20 40.67 -31.91 -8.93
C ASP A 20 40.04 -31.27 -7.69
N ILE A 21 40.71 -30.26 -7.17
CA ILE A 21 39.99 -29.12 -6.63
C ILE A 21 39.04 -28.68 -7.77
N ASP A 22 37.84 -29.26 -7.74
CA ASP A 22 36.58 -28.92 -8.37
C ASP A 22 36.33 -28.98 -9.89
N CYS A 23 37.16 -29.60 -10.75
CA CYS A 23 36.83 -29.59 -12.20
C CYS A 23 37.15 -30.87 -13.01
N CYS A 24 36.11 -31.60 -13.42
CA CYS A 24 36.17 -32.53 -14.55
C CYS A 24 36.17 -31.75 -15.87
N LYS A 25 37.18 -31.97 -16.74
CA LYS A 25 37.42 -31.23 -18.00
C LYS A 25 36.29 -31.24 -19.05
N ASP A 26 35.18 -31.95 -18.82
CA ASP A 26 34.03 -32.01 -19.74
C ASP A 26 32.80 -31.23 -19.25
N ALA A 27 32.85 -30.62 -18.07
CA ALA A 27 31.73 -29.84 -17.54
C ALA A 27 31.81 -28.38 -18.02
N VAL A 28 31.43 -28.14 -19.28
CA VAL A 28 31.07 -26.78 -19.71
C VAL A 28 29.67 -26.48 -19.16
N THR A 29 29.57 -26.24 -17.86
CA THR A 29 28.42 -25.51 -17.33
C THR A 29 28.71 -24.02 -17.55
N PRO A 30 27.89 -23.30 -18.34
CA PRO A 30 28.03 -21.85 -18.41
C PRO A 30 27.82 -21.33 -16.99
N ILE A 31 28.81 -20.63 -16.45
CA ILE A 31 28.69 -19.90 -15.20
C ILE A 31 27.70 -18.76 -15.49
N ILE A 32 26.41 -19.05 -15.38
CA ILE A 32 25.37 -18.01 -15.39
C ILE A 32 25.62 -17.23 -14.11
N SER A 33 26.24 -16.06 -14.25
CA SER A 33 26.46 -15.14 -13.14
C SER A 33 25.12 -14.89 -12.48
N MET A 34 25.01 -15.22 -11.19
CA MET A 34 23.79 -15.00 -10.41
C MET A 34 23.39 -13.52 -10.55
N PRO A 35 22.16 -13.20 -11.01
CA PRO A 35 21.74 -11.80 -11.11
C PRO A 35 21.77 -11.17 -9.72
N LYS A 36 22.29 -9.93 -9.64
CA LYS A 36 22.41 -9.19 -8.36
C LYS A 36 21.05 -9.15 -7.66
N PHE A 37 20.95 -9.82 -6.52
CA PHE A 37 19.80 -9.73 -5.63
C PHE A 37 19.78 -8.34 -5.00
N GLN A 38 18.87 -7.47 -5.43
CA GLN A 38 18.57 -6.23 -4.72
C GLN A 38 17.61 -6.57 -3.59
N SER A 39 18.10 -6.55 -2.36
CA SER A 39 17.25 -6.61 -1.18
C SER A 39 16.24 -5.44 -1.22
N PRO A 40 14.97 -5.68 -0.85
CA PRO A 40 13.97 -4.62 -0.83
C PRO A 40 14.50 -3.49 0.05
N LYS A 41 14.56 -2.29 -0.54
CA LYS A 41 14.96 -1.06 0.14
C LYS A 41 13.90 -0.74 1.20
N ASN A 42 14.01 -1.36 2.37
CA ASN A 42 13.40 -0.89 3.61
C ASN A 42 14.13 0.40 4.05
N VAL A 43 14.03 1.44 3.22
CA VAL A 43 14.49 2.77 3.59
C VAL A 43 13.41 3.33 4.48
N ILE A 44 13.62 3.21 5.78
CA ILE A 44 12.78 3.89 6.78
C ILE A 44 12.92 5.39 6.50
N PRO A 45 11.83 6.11 6.16
CA PRO A 45 11.90 7.52 5.85
C PRO A 45 12.44 8.30 7.05
N SER A 46 13.13 9.40 6.79
CA SER A 46 13.51 10.32 7.87
C SER A 46 12.26 10.86 8.57
N ALA A 47 12.40 11.29 9.83
CA ALA A 47 11.27 11.87 10.58
C ALA A 47 10.60 13.03 9.82
N SER A 48 11.38 13.85 9.11
CA SER A 48 10.86 14.94 8.29
C SER A 48 10.05 14.44 7.08
N GLU A 49 10.55 13.43 6.37
CA GLU A 49 9.85 12.83 5.24
C GLU A 49 8.56 12.12 5.68
N ALA A 50 8.62 11.35 6.77
CA ALA A 50 7.45 10.69 7.34
C ALA A 50 6.37 11.70 7.77
N ASN A 51 6.77 12.81 8.41
CA ASN A 51 5.85 13.88 8.79
C ASN A 51 5.21 14.54 7.55
N LYS A 52 6.01 14.83 6.51
CA LYS A 52 5.50 15.40 5.25
C LYS A 52 4.50 14.44 4.56
N MET A 53 4.83 13.15 4.50
CA MET A 53 3.93 12.13 3.97
C MET A 53 2.62 12.05 4.76
N THR A 54 2.70 12.16 6.09
CA THR A 54 1.53 12.15 6.98
C THR A 54 0.63 13.36 6.75
N ASN A 55 1.18 14.57 6.69
CA ASN A 55 0.40 15.78 6.42
C ASN A 55 -0.26 15.74 5.05
N ASN A 56 0.47 15.33 4.01
CA ASN A 56 -0.10 15.17 2.67
C ASN A 56 -1.25 14.15 2.65
N ALA A 57 -1.13 13.04 3.39
CA ALA A 57 -2.20 12.06 3.51
C ALA A 57 -3.43 12.61 4.26
N ILE A 58 -3.21 13.42 5.30
CA ILE A 58 -4.28 14.12 6.02
C ILE A 58 -5.03 15.08 5.09
N ASP A 59 -4.31 15.91 4.34
CA ASP A 59 -4.89 16.90 3.43
C ASP A 59 -5.65 16.24 2.27
N ASN A 60 -5.04 15.23 1.65
CA ASN A 60 -5.68 14.49 0.56
C ASN A 60 -6.98 13.83 1.05
N CYS A 61 -6.96 13.18 2.22
CA CYS A 61 -8.13 12.51 2.73
C CYS A 61 -9.23 13.48 3.19
N THR A 62 -8.87 14.65 3.70
CA THR A 62 -9.84 15.73 3.99
C THR A 62 -10.48 16.25 2.69
N THR A 63 -9.69 16.39 1.63
CA THR A 63 -10.16 16.83 0.31
C THR A 63 -11.12 15.81 -0.31
N GLN A 64 -10.81 14.51 -0.19
CA GLN A 64 -11.68 13.44 -0.66
C GLN A 64 -13.02 13.43 0.08
N GLN A 65 -13.01 13.49 1.42
CA GLN A 65 -14.25 13.46 2.20
C GLN A 65 -15.14 14.67 1.87
N LEU A 66 -14.57 15.86 1.67
CA LEU A 66 -15.33 17.04 1.24
C LEU A 66 -15.92 16.89 -0.16
N ALA A 67 -15.21 16.24 -1.10
CA ALA A 67 -15.71 16.00 -2.45
C ALA A 67 -16.91 15.03 -2.44
N GLU A 68 -16.84 13.97 -1.63
CA GLU A 68 -17.94 13.01 -1.44
C GLU A 68 -19.17 13.70 -0.83
N LEU A 69 -18.98 14.49 0.23
CA LEU A 69 -20.05 15.27 0.86
C LEU A 69 -20.64 16.31 -0.09
N SER A 70 -19.82 16.99 -0.89
CA SER A 70 -20.29 17.95 -1.88
C SER A 70 -21.23 17.30 -2.90
N LYS A 71 -20.95 16.06 -3.30
CA LYS A 71 -21.85 15.29 -4.16
C LYS A 71 -23.17 14.98 -3.44
N LEU A 72 -23.12 14.45 -2.22
CA LEU A 72 -24.31 14.12 -1.43
C LEU A 72 -25.21 15.35 -1.18
N ILE A 73 -24.61 16.49 -0.84
CA ILE A 73 -25.32 17.75 -0.64
C ILE A 73 -26.00 18.19 -1.94
N ARG A 74 -25.29 18.13 -3.08
CA ARG A 74 -25.87 18.50 -4.38
C ARG A 74 -27.04 17.61 -4.76
N ASP A 75 -26.91 16.30 -4.54
CA ASP A 75 -27.96 15.32 -4.84
C ASP A 75 -29.18 15.58 -3.93
N ALA A 76 -28.95 15.86 -2.64
CA ALA A 76 -30.01 16.22 -1.70
C ALA A 76 -30.70 17.55 -2.06
N ILE A 77 -29.95 18.55 -2.54
CA ILE A 77 -30.53 19.81 -3.03
C ILE A 77 -31.42 19.56 -4.26
N ALA A 78 -30.99 18.70 -5.18
CA ALA A 78 -31.79 18.32 -6.35
C ALA A 78 -33.10 17.61 -5.96
N ASP A 79 -33.07 16.85 -4.86
CA ASP A 79 -34.25 16.23 -4.24
C ASP A 79 -35.13 17.22 -3.45
N GLY A 80 -34.73 18.50 -3.32
CA GLY A 80 -35.43 19.50 -2.51
C GLY A 80 -35.26 19.33 -0.99
N LYS A 81 -34.22 18.61 -0.55
CA LYS A 81 -33.88 18.42 0.86
C LYS A 81 -32.98 19.54 1.36
N PHE A 82 -32.99 19.76 2.67
CA PHE A 82 -32.18 20.78 3.36
C PHE A 82 -31.15 20.19 4.35
N SER A 83 -31.07 18.86 4.37
CA SER A 83 -30.15 18.14 5.24
C SER A 83 -29.79 16.79 4.64
N ILE A 84 -28.59 16.31 4.96
CA ILE A 84 -28.16 14.92 4.79
C ILE A 84 -27.83 14.33 6.15
N SER A 85 -28.10 13.04 6.31
CA SER A 85 -27.72 12.27 7.50
C SER A 85 -27.16 10.95 7.02
N GLU A 86 -25.97 10.60 7.51
CA GLU A 86 -25.24 9.43 7.06
C GLU A 86 -24.52 8.78 8.24
N ASP A 87 -24.30 7.47 8.11
CA ASP A 87 -23.57 6.69 9.09
C ASP A 87 -22.06 6.93 8.96
N GLY A 88 -21.37 6.84 10.10
CA GLY A 88 -19.94 7.02 10.21
C GLY A 88 -19.53 8.31 10.92
N CYS A 89 -18.25 8.64 10.78
CA CYS A 89 -17.61 9.74 11.49
C CYS A 89 -17.01 10.75 10.51
N LEU A 90 -17.32 12.03 10.73
CA LEU A 90 -16.65 13.12 10.04
C LEU A 90 -15.29 13.36 10.68
N LYS A 91 -14.27 13.57 9.84
CA LYS A 91 -12.99 14.04 10.34
C LYS A 91 -13.16 15.45 10.93
N LEU A 92 -12.42 15.73 12.00
CA LEU A 92 -12.49 17.01 12.69
C LEU A 92 -12.25 18.21 11.75
N GLU A 93 -11.24 18.11 10.87
CA GLU A 93 -10.91 19.17 9.92
C GLU A 93 -11.99 19.34 8.83
N THR A 94 -12.61 18.25 8.38
CA THR A 94 -13.77 18.30 7.47
C THR A 94 -14.94 19.01 8.13
N ARG A 95 -15.24 18.66 9.39
CA ARG A 95 -16.30 19.29 10.17
C ARG A 95 -16.08 20.80 10.33
N LYS A 96 -14.88 21.22 10.75
CA LYS A 96 -14.54 22.64 10.91
C LYS A 96 -14.74 23.41 9.60
N LYS A 97 -14.25 22.87 8.48
CA LYS A 97 -14.44 23.50 7.16
C LYS A 97 -15.92 23.64 6.77
N LEU A 98 -16.75 22.64 7.05
CA LEU A 98 -18.20 22.73 6.80
C LEU A 98 -18.86 23.81 7.66
N GLU A 99 -18.50 23.87 8.95
CA GLU A 99 -18.98 24.92 9.86
C GLU A 99 -18.53 26.31 9.39
N GLU A 100 -17.29 26.46 8.90
CA GLU A 100 -16.77 27.70 8.29
C GLU A 100 -17.55 28.11 7.03
N PHE A 101 -17.99 27.15 6.23
CA PHE A 101 -18.87 27.40 5.07
C PHE A 101 -20.32 27.73 5.47
N GLY A 102 -20.65 27.69 6.77
CA GLY A 102 -21.98 28.04 7.29
C GLY A 102 -22.97 26.87 7.35
N TYR A 103 -22.51 25.63 7.14
CA TYR A 103 -23.32 24.45 7.39
C TYR A 103 -23.45 24.20 8.90
N LYS A 104 -24.60 23.67 9.32
CA LYS A 104 -24.77 23.15 10.68
C LYS A 104 -24.44 21.66 10.66
N VAL A 105 -23.43 21.26 11.44
CA VAL A 105 -22.97 19.86 11.53
C VAL A 105 -23.28 19.31 12.92
N GLU A 106 -24.00 18.19 12.96
CA GLU A 106 -24.27 17.41 14.16
C GLU A 106 -23.61 16.05 14.04
N THR A 107 -22.99 15.57 15.12
CA THR A 107 -22.34 14.26 15.18
C THR A 107 -22.79 13.56 16.44
N GLY A 108 -23.17 12.29 16.34
CA GLY A 108 -23.65 11.50 17.47
C GLY A 108 -23.19 10.06 17.41
N ASN A 109 -23.54 9.31 18.45
CA ASN A 109 -23.39 7.86 18.50
C ASN A 109 -24.72 7.28 18.98
N GLN A 110 -25.32 6.42 18.17
CA GLN A 110 -26.55 5.74 18.48
C GLN A 110 -26.34 4.25 18.27
N TYR A 111 -26.66 3.42 19.28
CA TYR A 111 -26.49 1.97 19.23
C TYR A 111 -25.06 1.49 18.89
N ASN A 112 -24.03 2.22 19.36
CA ASN A 112 -22.62 2.02 19.02
C ASN A 112 -22.25 2.36 17.57
N GLU A 113 -23.16 2.95 16.80
CA GLU A 113 -22.93 3.45 15.46
C GLU A 113 -22.80 4.97 15.50
N SER A 114 -21.64 5.47 15.06
CA SER A 114 -21.47 6.91 14.87
C SER A 114 -22.29 7.37 13.67
N TYR A 115 -22.90 8.55 13.77
CA TYR A 115 -23.57 9.20 12.64
C TYR A 115 -23.22 10.67 12.58
N TYR A 116 -23.45 11.28 11.43
CA TYR A 116 -23.41 12.72 11.25
C TYR A 116 -24.61 13.22 10.47
N SER A 117 -25.00 14.46 10.76
CA SER A 117 -26.02 15.19 10.02
C SER A 117 -25.48 16.56 9.63
N ILE A 118 -25.67 16.93 8.37
CA ILE A 118 -25.26 18.23 7.82
C ILE A 118 -26.51 18.90 7.29
N SER A 119 -26.80 20.11 7.75
CA SER A 119 -27.97 20.89 7.34
C SER A 119 -27.60 22.31 6.91
N TRP A 120 -28.40 22.88 6.02
CA TRP A 120 -28.26 24.24 5.49
C TRP A 120 -29.60 24.97 5.52
N ARG A 121 -29.55 26.30 5.41
CA ARG A 121 -30.77 27.12 5.43
C ARG A 121 -31.57 26.93 4.14
N GLU A 122 -32.89 26.94 4.29
CA GLU A 122 -33.81 27.18 3.19
C GLU A 122 -33.54 28.59 2.65
N THR A 123 -33.20 28.69 1.36
CA THR A 123 -33.11 29.99 0.69
C THR A 123 -34.55 30.48 0.54
N LYS A 124 -34.94 31.39 1.43
CA LYS A 124 -36.21 32.13 1.35
C LYS A 124 -36.24 33.07 0.16
#